data_AF-A0AAD3D7X0-F1
#
_entry.id   AF-A0AAD3D7X0-F1
#
_cell.length_a   1.000
_cell.length_b   1.000
_cell.length_c   1.000
_cell.angle_alpha   90.00
_cell.angle_beta   90.00
_cell.angle_gamma   90.00
#
_symmetry.space_group_name_H-M   'P 1'
#
loop_
_entity.id
_entity.type
_entity.pdbx_description
1 polymer ?
#
loop_
_entity_poly.entity_id
_entity_poly.type
_entity_poly.pdbx_seq_one_letter_code
_entity_poly.pdbx_strand_id
1 'polypeptide(L)'
;MLSNIGKVGRICGGRSLLLRNPSSLRSHYSSRPVTQLFSRCQVIGSNSNSSRGEQTSAPLLNQSRQYSNDVKRAFPSYYVYGDGCFHIKPIMPKFKSVTQDGISLQEKGRMLLELAPAKTGNQRGFNWEEKISFALTVEEMGLMLSQLPHYRVAFGRKIGGDNSTGFNGAGYDLVSAPVSNESIDKVLIADPGDGATITFRLDFQKEGVGGQFPPPGTNEGCRSAPLEATIEAGEWEVIKTLFRESIPRFLGWSKMMDIELSSAVDMAKKPM
;
A
#
# COMPACT_ATOMS: atom_id res chain seq x y z
N MET A 1 -14.99 30.62 -61.84
CA MET A 1 -14.95 31.87 -61.03
C MET A 1 -15.70 31.56 -59.74
N LEU A 2 -15.22 31.68 -58.51
CA LEU A 2 -13.96 32.11 -57.89
C LEU A 2 -13.84 31.30 -56.58
N SER A 3 -12.62 30.88 -56.30
CA SER A 3 -12.14 30.18 -55.10
C SER A 3 -12.11 31.06 -53.86
N ASN A 4 -12.58 30.56 -52.71
CA ASN A 4 -12.32 31.16 -51.40
C ASN A 4 -11.37 30.26 -50.59
N ILE A 5 -10.11 30.67 -50.54
CA ILE A 5 -9.04 30.10 -49.71
C ILE A 5 -8.99 30.90 -48.41
N GLY A 6 -9.30 30.23 -47.29
CA GLY A 6 -9.20 30.79 -45.94
C GLY A 6 -7.74 30.94 -45.50
N LYS A 7 -7.39 32.13 -45.03
CA LYS A 7 -6.07 32.52 -44.52
C LYS A 7 -5.72 31.82 -43.19
N VAL A 8 -4.53 31.25 -43.14
CA VAL A 8 -3.85 30.77 -41.92
C VAL A 8 -3.19 31.96 -41.23
N GLY A 9 -3.64 32.29 -40.02
CA GLY A 9 -3.03 33.29 -39.15
C GLY A 9 -1.91 32.69 -38.29
N ARG A 10 -0.67 33.15 -38.50
CA ARG A 10 0.45 32.95 -37.57
C ARG A 10 0.28 33.87 -36.36
N ILE A 11 0.33 33.32 -35.16
CA ILE A 11 0.55 34.09 -33.93
C ILE A 11 1.96 33.77 -33.43
N CYS A 12 2.88 34.70 -33.69
CA CYS A 12 4.15 34.80 -33.01
C CYS A 12 3.96 35.73 -31.80
N GLY A 13 4.09 35.18 -30.59
CA GLY A 13 4.01 35.95 -29.35
C GLY A 13 5.03 35.43 -28.35
N GLY A 14 6.26 35.93 -28.45
CA GLY A 14 7.29 35.71 -27.44
C GLY A 14 6.90 36.39 -26.13
N ARG A 15 6.78 35.62 -25.06
CA ARG A 15 6.67 36.14 -23.70
C ARG A 15 8.00 36.00 -22.98
N SER A 16 8.61 37.16 -22.76
CA SER A 16 9.76 37.40 -21.90
C SER A 16 9.46 36.94 -20.47
N LEU A 17 10.33 36.06 -19.95
CA LEU A 17 10.35 35.66 -18.54
C LEU A 17 11.01 36.78 -17.73
N LEU A 18 10.19 37.60 -17.05
CA LEU A 18 10.67 38.49 -16.00
C LEU A 18 10.53 37.77 -14.66
N LEU A 19 11.66 37.30 -14.14
CA LEU A 19 11.85 36.87 -12.77
C LEU A 19 11.54 38.05 -11.84
N ARG A 20 10.40 38.00 -11.15
CA ARG A 20 10.12 38.84 -9.99
C ARG A 20 10.41 38.06 -8.72
N ASN A 21 11.31 38.64 -7.93
CA ASN A 21 11.79 38.20 -6.64
C ASN A 21 10.91 38.87 -5.56
N PRO A 22 10.10 38.14 -4.77
CA PRO A 22 9.50 38.71 -3.57
C PRO A 22 10.38 38.39 -2.36
N SER A 23 11.16 39.39 -1.97
CA SER A 23 11.80 39.47 -0.67
C SER A 23 10.78 39.60 0.46
N SER A 24 11.04 38.83 1.52
CA SER A 24 10.71 39.07 2.93
C SER A 24 9.24 39.24 3.33
N LEU A 25 8.63 38.12 3.76
CA LEU A 25 7.70 38.14 4.88
C LEU A 25 8.21 37.21 5.99
N ARG A 26 8.71 37.87 7.03
CA ARG A 26 9.26 37.31 8.26
C ARG A 26 8.06 36.93 9.14
N SER A 27 7.62 35.67 9.07
CA SER A 27 6.61 35.13 9.98
C SER A 27 7.30 34.65 11.26
N HIS A 28 6.92 35.22 12.39
CA HIS A 28 7.30 34.78 13.72
C HIS A 28 6.60 33.44 14.03
N TYR A 29 7.30 32.32 13.83
CA TYR A 29 6.87 31.05 14.38
C TYR A 29 7.26 30.95 15.86
N SER A 30 6.24 30.99 16.71
CA SER A 30 6.32 30.58 18.11
C SER A 30 6.59 29.07 18.17
N SER A 31 7.84 28.71 18.40
CA SER A 31 8.28 27.35 18.69
C SER A 31 7.78 26.94 20.07
N ARG A 32 6.66 26.21 20.12
CA ARG A 32 6.32 25.38 21.29
C ARG A 32 7.03 24.04 21.15
N PRO A 33 7.74 23.56 22.19
CA PRO A 33 8.37 22.25 22.15
C PRO A 33 7.30 21.16 22.10
N VAL A 34 7.30 20.38 21.01
CA VAL A 34 6.57 19.11 20.93
C VAL A 34 7.30 18.13 21.83
N THR A 35 6.74 17.86 23.00
CA THR A 35 7.16 16.75 23.84
C THR A 35 6.96 15.46 23.06
N GLN A 36 8.07 14.82 22.71
CA GLN A 36 8.09 13.49 22.12
C GLN A 36 7.49 12.48 23.10
N LEU A 37 6.21 12.18 22.93
CA LEU A 37 5.59 10.97 23.47
C LEU A 37 6.00 9.82 22.55
N PHE A 38 7.07 9.12 22.95
CA PHE A 38 7.39 7.82 22.40
C PHE A 38 6.23 6.86 22.68
N SER A 39 5.39 6.66 21.68
CA SER A 39 4.36 5.62 21.69
C SER A 39 5.04 4.27 21.73
N ARG A 40 4.93 3.63 22.90
CA ARG A 40 5.33 2.26 23.19
C ARG A 40 4.56 1.32 22.25
N CYS A 41 5.19 0.82 21.21
CA CYS A 41 4.67 -0.31 20.42
C CYS A 41 4.53 -1.53 21.35
N GLN A 42 3.32 -1.75 21.88
CA GLN A 42 2.99 -2.98 22.56
C GLN A 42 2.64 -4.04 21.52
N VAL A 43 3.50 -5.04 21.40
CA VAL A 43 3.20 -6.30 20.70
C VAL A 43 2.20 -7.05 21.59
N ILE A 44 0.91 -6.97 21.27
CA ILE A 44 -0.12 -7.77 21.94
C ILE A 44 -0.02 -9.19 21.37
N GLY A 45 0.72 -10.05 22.07
CA GLY A 45 0.68 -11.50 21.86
C GLY A 45 -0.46 -12.10 22.67
N SER A 46 -1.59 -12.39 22.03
CA SER A 46 -2.69 -13.12 22.63
C SER A 46 -2.36 -14.61 22.67
N ASN A 47 -2.08 -15.17 23.85
CA ASN A 47 -2.05 -16.61 24.06
C ASN A 47 -2.77 -16.93 25.38
N SER A 48 -4.02 -17.35 25.28
CA SER A 48 -4.80 -17.86 26.41
C SER A 48 -5.44 -19.19 26.00
N ASN A 49 -4.75 -20.29 26.30
CA ASN A 49 -5.38 -21.60 26.39
C ASN A 49 -5.37 -22.01 27.87
N SER A 50 -6.56 -21.95 28.48
CA SER A 50 -6.85 -22.57 29.77
C SER A 50 -7.76 -23.76 29.49
N SER A 51 -7.24 -24.97 29.70
CA SER A 51 -8.05 -26.18 29.80
C SER A 51 -7.47 -27.06 30.91
N ARG A 52 -8.19 -27.09 32.03
CA ARG A 52 -8.11 -28.10 33.10
C ARG A 52 -8.82 -29.35 32.61
N GLY A 53 -8.23 -30.54 32.82
CA GLY A 53 -8.98 -31.79 32.75
C GLY A 53 -8.13 -33.04 32.50
N GLU A 54 -7.99 -33.83 33.58
CA GLU A 54 -7.84 -35.30 33.62
C GLU A 54 -6.49 -35.97 33.26
N GLN A 55 -5.93 -36.57 34.32
CA GLN A 55 -4.76 -37.43 34.32
C GLN A 55 -5.16 -38.84 33.86
N THR A 56 -4.56 -39.31 32.76
CA THR A 56 -4.42 -40.74 32.47
C THR A 56 -2.97 -41.01 32.06
N SER A 57 -2.33 -41.92 32.80
CA SER A 57 -0.93 -42.31 32.67
C SER A 57 -0.74 -43.25 31.48
N ALA A 58 -0.02 -42.79 30.45
CA ALA A 58 0.41 -43.57 29.30
C ALA A 58 1.93 -43.36 29.04
N PRO A 59 2.63 -44.35 28.45
CA PRO A 59 4.08 -44.50 28.56
C PRO A 59 4.87 -43.45 27.77
N LEU A 60 6.04 -43.10 28.33
CA LEU A 60 7.03 -42.16 27.82
C LEU A 60 7.62 -42.64 26.48
N LEU A 61 6.99 -42.23 25.37
CA LEU A 61 7.62 -42.22 24.06
C LEU A 61 8.49 -40.97 23.94
N ASN A 62 9.76 -41.23 23.63
CA ASN A 62 10.84 -40.29 23.39
C ASN A 62 10.48 -39.32 22.25
N GLN A 63 9.72 -38.28 22.55
CA GLN A 63 9.50 -37.13 21.68
C GLN A 63 10.80 -36.35 21.62
N SER A 64 11.65 -36.69 20.66
CA SER A 64 12.59 -35.74 20.10
C SER A 64 11.76 -34.53 19.68
N ARG A 65 11.86 -33.44 20.46
CA ARG A 65 11.31 -32.15 20.09
C ARG A 65 12.02 -31.75 18.81
N GLN A 66 11.43 -32.11 17.67
CA GLN A 66 11.67 -31.39 16.44
C GLN A 66 11.28 -29.96 16.76
N TYR A 67 12.29 -29.12 17.04
CA TYR A 67 12.15 -27.69 16.90
C TYR A 67 11.80 -27.49 15.44
N SER A 68 10.50 -27.48 15.12
CA SER A 68 10.06 -26.77 13.94
C SER A 68 10.67 -25.38 14.11
N ASN A 69 11.52 -25.01 13.17
CA ASN A 69 12.04 -23.65 13.10
C ASN A 69 10.84 -22.76 12.81
N ASP A 70 10.06 -22.45 13.85
CA ASP A 70 8.88 -21.61 13.79
C ASP A 70 9.39 -20.21 13.50
N VAL A 71 9.47 -19.90 12.21
CA VAL A 71 9.84 -18.58 11.73
C VAL A 71 8.82 -17.61 12.31
N LYS A 72 9.24 -16.84 13.31
CA LYS A 72 8.41 -15.81 13.93
C LYS A 72 8.02 -14.79 12.87
N ARG A 73 6.72 -14.66 12.62
CA ARG A 73 6.16 -13.68 11.68
C ARG A 73 5.77 -12.42 12.43
N ALA A 74 6.17 -11.27 11.89
CA ALA A 74 5.71 -9.97 12.37
C ALA A 74 4.82 -9.33 11.31
N PHE A 75 3.77 -8.64 11.74
CA PHE A 75 2.80 -7.97 10.87
C PHE A 75 2.80 -6.46 11.17
N PRO A 76 3.83 -5.71 10.73
CA PRO A 76 3.89 -4.29 10.95
C PRO A 76 2.76 -3.59 10.19
N SER A 77 2.18 -2.56 10.82
CA SER A 77 1.11 -1.74 10.25
C SER A 77 1.26 -0.28 10.68
N TYR A 78 0.85 0.64 9.81
CA TYR A 78 0.79 2.07 10.10
C TYR A 78 -0.63 2.57 9.89
N TYR A 79 -1.15 3.35 10.84
CA TYR A 79 -2.51 3.86 10.84
C TYR A 79 -2.49 5.39 10.94
N VAL A 80 -3.38 6.01 10.17
CA VAL A 80 -3.75 7.42 10.26
C VAL A 80 -5.25 7.48 10.55
N TYR A 81 -5.62 8.31 11.52
CA TYR A 81 -6.99 8.43 12.01
C TYR A 81 -7.51 9.85 11.75
N GLY A 82 -8.64 9.96 11.08
CA GLY A 82 -9.37 11.21 10.85
C GLY A 82 -10.87 10.92 10.68
N ASP A 83 -11.49 11.52 9.67
CA ASP A 83 -12.89 11.24 9.30
C ASP A 83 -13.10 9.78 8.82
N GLY A 84 -12.03 9.16 8.35
CA GLY A 84 -11.89 7.72 8.15
C GLY A 84 -10.60 7.22 8.77
N CYS A 85 -10.35 5.90 8.66
CA CYS A 85 -9.06 5.32 9.02
C CYS A 85 -8.33 4.90 7.75
N PHE A 86 -7.12 5.42 7.58
CA PHE A 86 -6.19 5.01 6.54
C PHE A 86 -5.14 4.08 7.13
N HIS A 87 -4.96 2.93 6.49
CA HIS A 87 -4.15 1.85 7.03
C HIS A 87 -3.22 1.28 5.96
N ILE A 88 -1.93 1.16 6.30
CA ILE A 88 -0.87 0.69 5.42
C ILE A 88 -0.27 -0.60 5.97
N LYS A 89 -0.16 -1.63 5.12
CA LYS A 89 0.46 -2.92 5.43
C LYS A 89 1.38 -3.39 4.30
N PRO A 90 2.59 -3.88 4.59
CA PRO A 90 3.42 -4.51 3.58
C PRO A 90 2.93 -5.93 3.26
N ILE A 91 2.90 -6.27 1.98
CA ILE A 91 2.78 -7.65 1.47
C ILE A 91 4.16 -8.08 1.01
N MET A 92 4.72 -9.09 1.69
CA MET A 92 6.08 -9.56 1.42
C MET A 92 6.20 -10.24 0.05
N PRO A 93 7.36 -10.09 -0.64
CA PRO A 93 7.63 -10.84 -1.86
C PRO A 93 7.65 -12.34 -1.61
N LYS A 94 7.36 -13.12 -2.65
CA LYS A 94 7.51 -14.58 -2.65
C LYS A 94 8.69 -15.00 -3.50
N PHE A 95 9.43 -15.97 -3.00
CA PHE A 95 10.57 -16.56 -3.67
C PHE A 95 10.28 -18.03 -3.95
N LYS A 96 10.78 -18.52 -5.09
CA LYS A 96 10.78 -19.94 -5.43
C LYS A 96 12.22 -20.43 -5.51
N SER A 97 12.47 -21.64 -5.03
CA SER A 97 13.74 -22.32 -5.28
C SER A 97 13.79 -22.74 -6.76
N VAL A 98 14.93 -22.50 -7.41
CA VAL A 98 15.14 -22.83 -8.84
C VAL A 98 16.11 -23.99 -9.01
N THR A 99 17.06 -24.17 -8.10
CA THR A 99 18.12 -25.20 -8.14
C THR A 99 18.59 -25.49 -6.72
N GLN A 100 19.50 -26.46 -6.52
CA GLN A 100 20.02 -26.87 -5.19
C GLN A 100 20.41 -25.68 -4.29
N ASP A 101 21.00 -24.61 -4.85
CA ASP A 101 21.44 -23.44 -4.08
C ASP A 101 20.84 -22.10 -4.57
N GLY A 102 19.88 -22.14 -5.50
CA GLY A 102 19.36 -20.94 -6.16
C GLY A 102 17.96 -20.55 -5.70
N ILE A 103 17.77 -19.29 -5.32
CA ILE A 103 16.44 -18.68 -5.14
C ILE A 103 16.15 -17.68 -6.26
N SER A 104 14.90 -17.62 -6.71
CA SER A 104 14.43 -16.58 -7.63
C SER A 104 13.19 -15.88 -7.08
N LEU A 105 13.05 -14.60 -7.39
CA LEU A 105 11.86 -13.84 -7.06
C LEU A 105 10.69 -14.34 -7.92
N GLN A 106 9.69 -14.94 -7.29
CA GLN A 106 8.46 -15.37 -7.94
C GLN A 106 7.47 -14.21 -7.99
N GLU A 107 7.35 -13.45 -6.91
CA GLU A 107 6.42 -12.33 -6.78
C GLU A 107 7.04 -11.16 -6.04
N LYS A 108 6.97 -9.98 -6.67
CA LYS A 108 7.34 -8.71 -6.03
C LYS A 108 6.40 -8.41 -4.87
N GLY A 109 6.94 -7.87 -3.79
CA GLY A 109 6.14 -7.35 -2.69
C GLY A 109 5.29 -6.15 -3.11
N ARG A 110 4.31 -5.80 -2.28
CA ARG A 110 3.34 -4.72 -2.53
C ARG A 110 3.03 -3.98 -1.24
N MET A 111 2.52 -2.77 -1.36
CA MET A 111 1.96 -2.05 -0.22
C MET A 111 0.43 -2.09 -0.27
N LEU A 112 -0.19 -2.73 0.70
CA LEU A 112 -1.64 -2.76 0.84
C LEU A 112 -2.10 -1.50 1.58
N LEU A 113 -2.96 -0.73 0.93
CA LEU A 113 -3.70 0.38 1.51
C LEU A 113 -5.12 -0.08 1.82
N GLU A 114 -5.61 0.19 3.02
CA GLU A 114 -6.99 -0.03 3.41
C GLU A 114 -7.58 1.30 3.90
N LEU A 115 -8.74 1.70 3.38
CA LEU A 115 -9.53 2.80 3.93
C LEU A 115 -10.78 2.22 4.57
N ALA A 116 -11.07 2.60 5.81
CA ALA A 116 -12.29 2.22 6.53
C ALA A 116 -13.06 3.48 6.95
N PRO A 117 -14.40 3.54 6.72
CA PRO A 117 -15.20 4.66 7.16
C PRO A 117 -15.31 4.72 8.68
N ALA A 118 -15.53 5.91 9.24
CA ALA A 118 -15.97 6.04 10.62
C ALA A 118 -17.35 5.37 10.81
N LYS A 119 -17.61 4.86 12.02
CA LYS A 119 -18.93 4.31 12.36
C LYS A 119 -19.97 5.43 12.39
N THR A 120 -21.09 5.23 11.69
CA THR A 120 -22.22 6.18 11.70
C THR A 120 -22.89 6.20 13.08
N GLY A 121 -23.25 7.39 13.55
CA GLY A 121 -23.94 7.62 14.84
C GLY A 121 -23.00 7.99 15.98
N ASN A 122 -23.48 7.91 17.23
CA ASN A 122 -22.70 8.28 18.42
C ASN A 122 -21.66 7.22 18.85
N GLN A 123 -21.32 6.27 17.97
CA GLN A 123 -20.35 5.22 18.25
C GLN A 123 -18.95 5.67 17.83
N ARG A 124 -17.98 5.56 18.74
CA ARG A 124 -16.57 5.81 18.40
C ARG A 124 -15.98 4.60 17.67
N GLY A 125 -15.14 4.88 16.67
CA GLY A 125 -14.34 3.88 15.95
C GLY A 125 -14.67 3.80 14.47
N PHE A 126 -14.09 2.80 13.81
CA PHE A 126 -14.16 2.61 12.36
C PHE A 126 -14.85 1.30 12.01
N ASN A 127 -15.56 1.28 10.87
CA ASN A 127 -16.21 0.08 10.37
C ASN A 127 -15.27 -0.70 9.44
N TRP A 128 -14.48 -1.60 10.02
CA TRP A 128 -13.52 -2.43 9.27
C TRP A 128 -14.18 -3.46 8.35
N GLU A 129 -15.46 -3.75 8.51
CA GLU A 129 -16.23 -4.63 7.63
C GLU A 129 -16.53 -3.94 6.29
N GLU A 130 -16.61 -2.60 6.29
CA GLU A 130 -16.89 -1.76 5.13
C GLU A 130 -15.62 -1.12 4.53
N LYS A 131 -14.45 -1.67 4.82
CA LYS A 131 -13.20 -1.15 4.27
C LYS A 131 -13.07 -1.45 2.78
N ILE A 132 -12.37 -0.58 2.06
CA ILE A 132 -11.91 -0.83 0.68
C ILE A 132 -10.40 -0.97 0.70
N SER A 133 -9.88 -1.97 -0.01
CA SER A 133 -8.45 -2.26 -0.07
C SER A 133 -7.87 -2.03 -1.47
N PHE A 134 -6.65 -1.52 -1.54
CA PHE A 134 -5.92 -1.27 -2.79
C PHE A 134 -4.44 -1.62 -2.62
N ALA A 135 -3.93 -2.54 -3.46
CA ALA A 135 -2.53 -2.95 -3.42
C ALA A 135 -1.68 -2.15 -4.42
N LEU A 136 -0.80 -1.31 -3.90
CA LEU A 136 0.19 -0.55 -4.65
C LEU A 136 1.37 -1.44 -5.04
N THR A 137 1.72 -1.38 -6.32
CA THR A 137 2.95 -1.96 -6.88
C THR A 137 4.16 -1.07 -6.58
N VAL A 138 5.36 -1.62 -6.78
CA VAL A 138 6.63 -0.88 -6.59
C VAL A 138 6.71 0.33 -7.51
N GLU A 139 6.25 0.17 -8.74
CA GLU A 139 6.25 1.19 -9.78
C GLU A 139 5.29 2.34 -9.42
N GLU A 140 4.11 2.02 -8.89
CA GLU A 140 3.15 3.04 -8.45
C GLU A 140 3.61 3.77 -7.19
N MET A 141 4.25 3.09 -6.24
CA MET A 141 4.90 3.76 -5.11
C MET A 141 5.99 4.73 -5.60
N GLY A 142 6.80 4.31 -6.57
CA GLY A 142 7.79 5.19 -7.21
C GLY A 142 7.14 6.40 -7.87
N LEU A 143 6.03 6.20 -8.57
CA LEU A 143 5.28 7.30 -9.18
C LEU A 143 4.74 8.26 -8.12
N MET A 144 4.10 7.76 -7.06
CA MET A 144 3.62 8.58 -5.94
C MET A 144 4.74 9.41 -5.30
N LEU A 145 5.91 8.79 -5.05
CA LEU A 145 7.09 9.48 -4.50
C LEU A 145 7.59 10.61 -5.40
N SER A 146 7.45 10.46 -6.72
CA SER A 146 7.91 11.45 -7.71
C SER A 146 6.92 12.59 -7.94
N GLN A 147 5.61 12.31 -7.88
CA GLN A 147 4.56 13.24 -8.27
C GLN A 147 3.99 14.02 -7.08
N LEU A 148 3.85 13.39 -5.91
CA LEU A 148 3.27 14.04 -4.73
C LEU A 148 4.34 14.81 -3.95
N PRO A 149 4.01 15.99 -3.40
CA PRO A 149 2.66 16.55 -3.25
C PRO A 149 2.29 17.58 -4.35
N HIS A 150 2.85 17.48 -5.56
CA HIS A 150 2.69 18.53 -6.58
C HIS A 150 1.61 18.21 -7.61
N TYR A 151 1.50 16.95 -7.99
CA TYR A 151 0.59 16.49 -9.01
C TYR A 151 -0.35 15.43 -8.46
N ARG A 152 -1.61 15.51 -8.88
CA ARG A 152 -2.61 14.47 -8.68
C ARG A 152 -2.18 13.18 -9.36
N VAL A 153 -2.37 12.06 -8.67
CA VAL A 153 -2.09 10.72 -9.21
C VAL A 153 -3.32 9.83 -9.06
N ALA A 154 -3.60 9.00 -10.06
CA ALA A 154 -4.72 8.06 -10.04
C ALA A 154 -4.30 6.69 -10.58
N PHE A 155 -4.78 5.62 -9.95
CA PHE A 155 -4.46 4.23 -10.25
C PHE A 155 -5.74 3.41 -10.37
N GLY A 156 -5.94 2.72 -11.49
CA GLY A 156 -7.10 1.85 -11.73
C GLY A 156 -6.75 0.36 -11.65
N ARG A 157 -7.73 -0.45 -11.23
CA ARG A 157 -7.68 -1.93 -11.21
C ARG A 157 -9.03 -2.49 -11.62
N LYS A 158 -9.03 -3.34 -12.66
CA LYS A 158 -10.23 -4.06 -13.08
C LYS A 158 -10.62 -5.10 -12.03
N ILE A 159 -11.88 -5.10 -11.59
CA ILE A 159 -12.45 -6.16 -10.76
C ILE A 159 -13.27 -7.08 -11.68
N GLY A 160 -12.95 -8.37 -11.70
CA GLY A 160 -13.83 -9.40 -12.29
C GLY A 160 -13.62 -9.75 -13.77
N GLY A 161 -12.58 -9.25 -14.45
CA GLY A 161 -12.21 -9.71 -15.78
C GLY A 161 -10.92 -10.52 -15.73
N ASP A 162 -10.98 -11.81 -16.05
CA ASP A 162 -9.87 -12.75 -16.26
C ASP A 162 -8.49 -12.30 -15.72
N ASN A 163 -8.12 -12.82 -14.55
CA ASN A 163 -6.79 -12.72 -13.95
C ASN A 163 -5.71 -13.51 -14.75
N SER A 164 -5.73 -13.44 -16.09
CA SER A 164 -4.73 -14.03 -16.96
C SER A 164 -3.53 -13.12 -17.23
N THR A 165 -3.47 -11.91 -16.64
CA THR A 165 -2.18 -11.21 -16.44
C THR A 165 -1.44 -11.80 -15.22
N GLY A 166 -1.14 -13.09 -15.29
CA GLY A 166 0.12 -13.69 -14.84
C GLY A 166 0.60 -13.54 -13.39
N PHE A 167 -0.24 -13.10 -12.43
CA PHE A 167 0.17 -13.00 -11.03
C PHE A 167 -0.77 -13.79 -10.10
N ASN A 168 -0.65 -15.12 -10.17
CA ASN A 168 -1.22 -16.06 -9.20
C ASN A 168 -0.48 -15.91 -7.86
N GLY A 169 -0.98 -15.00 -7.01
CA GLY A 169 -0.15 -14.40 -5.98
C GLY A 169 -0.82 -14.01 -4.66
N ALA A 170 -2.04 -14.44 -4.35
CA ALA A 170 -2.55 -14.63 -2.98
C ALA A 170 -4.05 -14.89 -3.08
N GLY A 171 -4.49 -16.04 -2.61
CA GLY A 171 -5.89 -16.40 -2.56
C GLY A 171 -6.70 -15.36 -1.80
N TYR A 172 -7.58 -14.69 -2.52
CA TYR A 172 -8.93 -14.39 -2.06
C TYR A 172 -9.86 -14.85 -3.18
N ASP A 173 -10.92 -15.53 -2.78
CA ASP A 173 -11.86 -16.34 -3.56
C ASP A 173 -12.14 -15.91 -5.00
N LEU A 174 -11.89 -16.85 -5.93
CA LEU A 174 -12.37 -16.84 -7.31
C LEU A 174 -13.66 -17.65 -7.37
N VAL A 175 -14.78 -17.01 -7.06
CA VAL A 175 -16.07 -17.45 -7.61
C VAL A 175 -16.15 -16.87 -9.01
N SER A 176 -15.93 -17.71 -10.01
CA SER A 176 -16.07 -17.37 -11.43
C SER A 176 -17.53 -17.01 -11.72
N ALA A 177 -17.90 -15.74 -11.52
CA ALA A 177 -19.17 -15.21 -11.94
C ALA A 177 -19.19 -15.07 -13.48
N PRO A 178 -20.35 -15.27 -14.12
CA PRO A 178 -20.48 -15.21 -15.58
C PRO A 178 -20.06 -13.83 -16.11
N VAL A 179 -19.29 -13.88 -17.20
CA VAL A 179 -18.73 -12.76 -17.97
C VAL A 179 -19.85 -11.87 -18.52
N SER A 180 -20.33 -10.92 -17.71
CA SER A 180 -20.92 -9.70 -18.24
C SER A 180 -19.77 -8.73 -18.54
N ASN A 181 -19.78 -8.11 -19.72
CA ASN A 181 -18.71 -7.23 -20.22
C ASN A 181 -18.56 -5.89 -19.45
N GLU A 182 -19.14 -5.78 -18.26
CA GLU A 182 -19.10 -4.59 -17.42
C GLU A 182 -18.07 -4.78 -16.31
N SER A 183 -16.81 -4.46 -16.60
CA SER A 183 -15.76 -4.44 -15.58
C SER A 183 -15.89 -3.19 -14.73
N ILE A 184 -16.17 -3.36 -13.44
CA ILE A 184 -16.07 -2.28 -12.46
C ILE A 184 -14.59 -2.09 -12.12
N ASP A 185 -14.09 -0.87 -12.24
CA ASP A 185 -12.72 -0.50 -11.94
C ASP A 185 -12.63 0.05 -10.53
N LYS A 186 -11.78 -0.54 -9.69
CA LYS A 186 -11.36 0.08 -8.44
C LYS A 186 -10.33 1.16 -8.75
N VAL A 187 -10.58 2.39 -8.31
CA VAL A 187 -9.72 3.53 -8.57
C VAL A 187 -9.24 4.15 -7.26
N LEU A 188 -7.92 4.23 -7.11
CA LEU A 188 -7.25 4.99 -6.06
C LEU A 188 -6.81 6.34 -6.62
N ILE A 189 -7.16 7.42 -5.94
CA ILE A 189 -6.80 8.78 -6.31
C ILE A 189 -6.08 9.40 -5.11
N ALA A 190 -4.95 10.06 -5.37
CA ALA A 190 -4.22 10.86 -4.40
C ALA A 190 -4.19 12.30 -4.89
N ASP A 191 -4.91 13.17 -4.20
CA ASP A 191 -5.08 14.59 -4.53
C ASP A 191 -4.27 15.45 -3.55
N PRO A 192 -3.31 16.27 -4.04
CA PRO A 192 -2.58 17.19 -3.17
C PRO A 192 -3.50 18.35 -2.73
N GLY A 193 -3.52 18.63 -1.43
CA GLY A 193 -4.26 19.72 -0.82
C GLY A 193 -3.35 20.85 -0.31
N ASP A 194 -3.97 21.84 0.33
CA ASP A 194 -3.25 22.97 0.93
C ASP A 194 -2.33 22.49 2.06
N GLY A 195 -1.21 23.19 2.26
CA GLY A 195 -0.27 22.89 3.35
C GLY A 195 0.42 21.53 3.22
N ALA A 196 0.59 21.02 1.99
CA ALA A 196 1.16 19.69 1.71
C ALA A 196 0.37 18.52 2.31
N THR A 197 -0.92 18.73 2.58
CA THR A 197 -1.86 17.65 2.86
C THR A 197 -2.11 16.82 1.61
N ILE A 198 -2.49 15.55 1.78
CA ILE A 198 -2.85 14.67 0.67
C ILE A 198 -4.13 13.94 1.01
N THR A 199 -5.13 14.07 0.15
CA THR A 199 -6.39 13.33 0.28
C THR A 199 -6.33 12.09 -0.59
N PHE A 200 -6.42 10.94 0.06
CA PHE A 200 -6.56 9.64 -0.59
C PHE A 200 -8.04 9.31 -0.74
N ARG A 201 -8.45 8.96 -1.96
CA ARG A 201 -9.80 8.54 -2.28
C ARG A 201 -9.81 7.17 -2.95
N LEU A 202 -10.57 6.24 -2.40
CA LEU A 202 -10.86 4.95 -3.01
C LEU A 202 -12.31 4.91 -3.48
N ASP A 203 -12.48 4.60 -4.75
CA ASP A 203 -13.78 4.55 -5.41
C ASP A 203 -13.90 3.33 -6.32
N PHE A 204 -15.14 2.95 -6.65
CA PHE A 204 -15.44 2.02 -7.72
C PHE A 204 -16.07 2.80 -8.87
N GLN A 205 -15.50 2.63 -10.06
CA GLN A 205 -15.92 3.31 -11.27
C GLN A 205 -16.45 2.31 -12.28
N LYS A 206 -17.51 2.69 -12.98
CA LYS A 206 -18.06 1.93 -14.10
C LYS A 206 -18.17 2.89 -15.27
N GLU A 207 -17.48 2.60 -16.37
CA GLU A 207 -17.45 3.47 -17.55
C GLU A 207 -17.04 4.93 -17.23
N GLY A 208 -16.15 5.11 -16.25
CA GLY A 208 -15.67 6.43 -15.79
C GLY A 208 -16.62 7.18 -14.85
N VAL A 209 -17.78 6.61 -14.52
CA VAL A 209 -18.69 7.15 -13.51
C VAL A 209 -18.35 6.53 -12.15
N GLY A 210 -17.96 7.36 -11.19
CA GLY A 210 -17.64 6.96 -9.81
C GLY A 210 -18.85 6.73 -8.91
N GLY A 211 -18.60 6.40 -7.64
CA GLY A 211 -19.61 6.13 -6.63
C GLY A 211 -20.38 4.82 -6.86
N GLN A 212 -19.78 3.87 -7.57
CA GLN A 212 -20.42 2.58 -7.82
C GLN A 212 -20.31 1.68 -6.60
N PHE A 213 -21.25 0.74 -6.49
CA PHE A 213 -21.13 -0.33 -5.50
C PHE A 213 -20.16 -1.39 -6.00
N PRO A 214 -19.44 -2.06 -5.08
CA PRO A 214 -18.63 -3.22 -5.47
C PRO A 214 -19.54 -4.30 -6.09
N PRO A 215 -19.03 -5.07 -7.08
CA PRO A 215 -19.80 -6.14 -7.68
C PRO A 215 -20.28 -7.17 -6.64
N PRO A 216 -21.48 -7.76 -6.80
CA PRO A 216 -21.93 -8.83 -5.91
C PRO A 216 -20.93 -10.00 -5.93
N GLY A 217 -20.55 -10.49 -4.75
CA GLY A 217 -19.57 -11.57 -4.59
C GLY A 217 -18.14 -11.13 -4.27
N THR A 218 -17.84 -9.82 -4.27
CA THR A 218 -16.58 -9.35 -3.67
C THR A 218 -16.65 -9.41 -2.15
N ASN A 219 -15.56 -9.83 -1.49
CA ASN A 219 -15.42 -9.80 -0.02
C ASN A 219 -15.33 -8.39 0.57
N GLU A 220 -15.63 -7.34 -0.21
CA GLU A 220 -15.63 -5.96 0.24
C GLU A 220 -17.04 -5.61 0.71
N GLY A 221 -17.23 -5.45 2.01
CA GLY A 221 -18.53 -5.13 2.60
C GLY A 221 -18.96 -3.68 2.40
N CYS A 222 -18.17 -2.85 1.71
CA CYS A 222 -18.38 -1.41 1.61
C CYS A 222 -19.65 -1.07 0.83
N ARG A 223 -20.62 -0.46 1.52
CA ARG A 223 -21.87 0.03 0.92
C ARG A 223 -21.82 1.51 0.56
N SER A 224 -20.69 2.19 0.75
CA SER A 224 -20.59 3.64 0.57
C SER A 224 -19.20 4.01 0.04
N ALA A 225 -19.04 3.96 -1.28
CA ALA A 225 -17.93 4.61 -1.98
C ALA A 225 -18.39 5.98 -2.52
N PRO A 226 -17.50 6.97 -2.66
CA PRO A 226 -16.07 6.91 -2.39
C PRO A 226 -15.74 6.96 -0.88
N LEU A 227 -14.65 6.29 -0.49
CA LEU A 227 -14.03 6.47 0.82
C LEU A 227 -12.86 7.44 0.71
N GLU A 228 -12.77 8.38 1.65
CA GLU A 228 -11.75 9.42 1.66
C GLU A 228 -10.99 9.44 2.99
N ALA A 229 -9.70 9.73 2.92
CA ALA A 229 -8.86 9.98 4.08
C ALA A 229 -7.85 11.08 3.75
N THR A 230 -7.83 12.13 4.57
CA THR A 230 -6.87 13.22 4.44
C THR A 230 -5.68 12.95 5.36
N ILE A 231 -4.48 13.02 4.79
CA ILE A 231 -3.22 12.77 5.46
C ILE A 231 -2.50 14.11 5.61
N GLU A 232 -2.05 14.40 6.83
CA GLU A 232 -1.31 15.62 7.12
C GLU A 232 0.12 15.56 6.56
N ALA A 233 0.76 16.73 6.40
CA ALA A 233 2.12 16.81 5.84
C ALA A 233 3.13 15.94 6.62
N GLY A 234 3.05 15.92 7.95
CA GLY A 234 3.94 15.12 8.79
C GLY A 234 3.74 13.62 8.61
N GLU A 235 2.48 13.18 8.50
CA GLU A 235 2.13 11.78 8.24
C GLU A 235 2.57 11.35 6.84
N TRP A 236 2.42 12.24 5.85
CA TRP A 236 2.89 11.97 4.50
C TRP A 236 4.42 11.78 4.43
N GLU A 237 5.22 12.52 5.20
CA GLU A 237 6.67 12.27 5.29
C GLU A 237 6.99 10.87 5.82
N VAL A 238 6.22 10.38 6.79
CA VAL A 238 6.37 9.01 7.30
C VAL A 238 6.06 8.00 6.19
N ILE A 239 4.96 8.20 5.45
CA ILE A 239 4.56 7.32 4.35
C ILE A 239 5.61 7.31 3.23
N LYS A 240 6.15 8.47 2.86
CA LYS A 240 7.25 8.56 1.88
C LYS A 240 8.47 7.76 2.33
N THR A 241 8.81 7.84 3.60
CA THR A 241 9.93 7.08 4.17
C THR A 241 9.65 5.58 4.09
N LEU A 242 8.46 5.13 4.49
CA LEU A 242 8.04 3.73 4.36
C LEU A 242 8.10 3.23 2.92
N PHE A 243 7.65 4.03 1.94
CA PHE A 243 7.73 3.66 0.53
C PHE A 243 9.18 3.52 0.06
N ARG A 244 10.04 4.51 0.34
CA ARG A 244 11.46 4.47 -0.05
C ARG A 244 12.18 3.25 0.53
N GLU A 245 11.96 2.95 1.80
CA GLU A 245 12.62 1.83 2.48
C GLU A 245 12.06 0.46 2.07
N SER A 246 10.79 0.39 1.69
CA SER A 246 10.14 -0.87 1.30
C SER A 246 10.45 -1.31 -0.14
N ILE A 247 10.69 -0.37 -1.06
CA ILE A 247 10.93 -0.68 -2.49
C ILE A 247 12.05 -1.72 -2.68
N PRO A 248 13.27 -1.54 -2.13
CA PRO A 248 14.34 -2.54 -2.30
C PRO A 248 13.98 -3.90 -1.70
N ARG A 249 13.21 -3.91 -0.61
CA ARG A 249 12.76 -5.15 0.05
C ARG A 249 11.73 -5.89 -0.79
N PHE A 250 10.78 -5.18 -1.38
CA PHE A 250 9.75 -5.76 -2.25
C PHE A 250 10.31 -6.28 -3.57
N LEU A 251 11.41 -5.70 -4.05
CA LEU A 251 12.15 -6.20 -5.22
C LEU A 251 13.09 -7.37 -4.88
N GLY A 252 13.20 -7.77 -3.60
CA GLY A 252 14.09 -8.85 -3.17
C GLY A 252 15.58 -8.50 -3.18
N TRP A 253 15.96 -7.25 -3.46
CA TRP A 253 17.36 -6.81 -3.48
C TRP A 253 18.02 -6.98 -2.12
N SER A 254 17.30 -6.73 -1.03
CA SER A 254 17.83 -6.96 0.32
C SER A 254 18.22 -8.42 0.53
N LYS A 255 17.43 -9.38 0.04
CA LYS A 255 17.74 -10.80 0.17
C LYS A 255 18.89 -11.24 -0.71
N MET A 256 19.00 -10.67 -1.91
CA MET A 256 20.13 -10.90 -2.81
C MET A 256 21.45 -10.45 -2.15
N MET A 257 21.48 -9.23 -1.60
CA MET A 257 22.66 -8.68 -0.91
C MET A 257 23.02 -9.49 0.34
N ASP A 258 22.03 -9.94 1.12
CA ASP A 258 22.27 -10.83 2.28
C ASP A 258 22.98 -12.13 1.85
N ILE A 259 22.53 -12.74 0.75
CA ILE A 259 23.08 -14.01 0.24
C ILE A 259 24.51 -13.80 -0.28
N GLU A 260 24.74 -12.77 -1.09
CA GLU A 260 26.07 -12.45 -1.62
C GLU A 260 27.07 -12.20 -0.50
N LEU A 261 26.66 -11.45 0.53
CA LEU A 261 27.50 -11.18 1.69
C LEU A 261 27.82 -12.46 2.47
N SER A 262 26.83 -13.32 2.71
CA SER A 262 27.05 -14.60 3.40
C SER A 262 28.01 -15.52 2.62
N SER A 263 27.83 -15.61 1.30
CA SER A 263 28.71 -16.38 0.43
C SER A 263 30.15 -15.84 0.43
N ALA A 264 30.35 -14.53 0.40
CA ALA A 264 31.66 -13.92 0.49
C ALA A 264 32.38 -14.23 1.81
N VAL A 265 31.65 -14.18 2.93
CA VAL A 265 32.17 -14.53 4.26
C VAL A 265 32.57 -16.00 4.33
N ASP A 266 31.77 -16.90 3.75
CA ASP A 266 32.06 -18.33 3.75
C ASP A 266 33.27 -18.68 2.89
N MET A 267 33.44 -18.01 1.74
CA MET A 267 34.63 -18.15 0.90
C MET A 267 35.91 -17.70 1.63
N ALA A 268 35.85 -16.63 2.41
CA ALA A 268 37.00 -16.12 3.15
C ALA A 268 37.44 -17.03 4.33
N LYS A 269 36.53 -17.85 4.87
CA LYS A 269 36.82 -18.76 5.98
C LYS A 269 37.47 -20.08 5.55
N LYS A 270 37.42 -20.43 4.26
CA LYS A 270 37.95 -21.71 3.78
C LYS A 270 39.49 -21.66 3.79
N PRO A 271 40.18 -22.44 4.64
CA PRO A 271 41.64 -22.45 4.67
C PRO A 271 42.17 -22.94 3.31
N MET A 272 43.22 -22.27 2.82
CA MET A 272 43.94 -22.65 1.59
C MET A 272 44.62 -24.00 1.73
#